data_AF-U6DBA4-F1
#
_entry.id   AF-U6DBA4-F1
#
_cell.length_a   1.000
_cell.length_b   1.000
_cell.length_c   1.000
_cell.angle_alpha   90.00
_cell.angle_beta   90.00
_cell.angle_gamma   90.00
#
_symmetry.space_group_name_H-M   'P 1'
#
loop_
_entity.id
_entity.type
_entity.pdbx_description
1 polymer ?
#
loop_
_entity_poly.entity_id
_entity_poly.type
_entity_poly.pdbx_seq_one_letter_code
_entity_poly.pdbx_strand_id
1 'polypeptide(L)'
;EAKLSFLVTLNNVEVCSENISTLKKTLESDCTKLFSQGIGGEQAQAKFDSCLSDLAAVSNKFRDLLQEGLTELNSTAIKPQVQPWINTFLSVSHNIEEEEFNDYEANDPWVQQFILNLEQQMAEFKASLSPVIYDSLTGLMTSLVAVELERVVLKSTFNRLGGLQFDKELRSLIAYLTTVTTWTIRDKFARLSQMATILNLERVTEILDYWGANSGPLTWRLTPAEVRQVLALRMDFRSEDIKRLRL
;
A
#
# COMPACT_ATOMS: atom_id res chain seq x y z
N GLU A 1 22.59 5.03 -9.79
CA GLU A 1 23.09 6.38 -9.48
C GLU A 1 21.96 7.42 -9.36
N ALA A 2 21.15 7.66 -10.40
CA ALA A 2 20.06 8.65 -10.36
C ALA A 2 19.00 8.40 -9.25
N LYS A 3 18.51 7.15 -9.11
CA LYS A 3 17.55 6.75 -8.06
C LYS A 3 18.05 7.10 -6.65
N LEU A 4 19.31 6.80 -6.35
CA LEU A 4 19.90 7.03 -5.04
C LEU A 4 20.14 8.53 -4.80
N SER A 5 20.60 9.27 -5.81
CA SER A 5 20.77 10.73 -5.73
C SER A 5 19.44 11.45 -5.47
N PHE A 6 18.36 11.02 -6.11
CA PHE A 6 17.01 11.56 -5.87
C PHE A 6 16.56 11.29 -4.43
N LEU A 7 16.76 10.07 -3.93
CA LEU A 7 16.44 9.69 -2.56
C LEU A 7 17.22 10.48 -1.50
N VAL A 8 18.52 10.68 -1.70
CA VAL A 8 19.36 11.49 -0.80
C VAL A 8 18.89 12.95 -0.80
N THR A 9 18.49 13.48 -1.96
CA THR A 9 17.95 14.84 -2.07
C THR A 9 16.65 14.97 -1.27
N LEU A 10 15.75 13.98 -1.34
CA LEU A 10 14.53 13.95 -0.53
C LEU A 10 14.82 13.88 0.97
N ASN A 11 15.78 13.05 1.41
CA ASN A 11 16.20 13.06 2.81
C ASN A 11 16.66 14.45 3.27
N ASN A 12 17.43 15.15 2.43
CA ASN A 12 17.91 16.49 2.78
C ASN A 12 16.77 17.51 2.86
N VAL A 13 15.78 17.43 1.95
CA VAL A 13 14.57 18.26 2.02
C VAL A 13 13.78 17.99 3.29
N GLU A 14 13.67 16.74 3.74
CA GLU A 14 13.02 16.39 5.00
C GLU A 14 13.75 16.98 6.21
N VAL A 15 15.08 16.83 6.27
CA VAL A 15 15.90 17.45 7.33
C VAL A 15 15.75 18.98 7.33
N CYS A 16 15.68 19.61 6.15
CA CYS A 16 15.39 21.04 6.05
C CYS A 16 14.00 21.39 6.61
N SER A 17 12.98 20.58 6.35
CA SER A 17 11.61 20.79 6.87
C SER A 17 11.54 20.66 8.40
N GLU A 18 12.22 19.65 8.97
CA GLU A 18 12.33 19.49 10.42
C GLU A 18 13.08 20.66 11.08
N ASN A 19 14.15 21.14 10.44
CA ASN A 19 14.90 22.31 10.90
C ASN A 19 14.04 23.58 10.87
N ILE A 20 13.26 23.81 9.81
CA ILE A 20 12.32 24.94 9.72
C ILE A 20 11.29 24.87 10.86
N SER A 21 10.74 23.69 11.11
CA SER A 21 9.78 23.46 12.19
C SER A 21 10.38 23.74 13.57
N THR A 22 11.63 23.35 13.79
CA THR A 22 12.36 23.59 15.04
C THR A 22 12.70 25.07 15.20
N LEU A 23 13.21 25.73 14.15
CA LEU A 23 13.45 27.17 14.16
C LEU A 23 12.17 27.94 14.48
N LYS A 24 11.04 27.57 13.88
CA LYS A 24 9.74 28.21 14.12
C LYS A 24 9.37 28.17 15.60
N LYS A 25 9.46 26.99 16.25
CA LYS A 25 9.15 26.83 17.69
C LYS A 25 10.07 27.67 18.58
N THR A 26 11.36 27.72 18.25
CA THR A 26 12.33 28.53 18.99
C THR A 26 12.01 30.02 18.84
N LEU A 27 11.74 30.48 17.62
CA LEU A 27 11.37 31.86 17.33
C LEU A 27 10.06 32.26 18.01
N GLU A 28 9.03 31.40 18.01
CA GLU A 28 7.77 31.62 18.75
C GLU A 28 8.01 31.85 20.25
N SER A 29 8.88 31.04 20.87
CA SER A 29 9.25 31.15 22.28
C SER A 29 10.02 32.44 22.59
N ASP A 30 11.02 32.76 21.77
CA ASP A 30 11.85 33.96 21.94
C ASP A 30 11.05 35.24 21.72
N CYS A 31 10.15 35.23 20.75
CA CYS A 31 9.23 36.31 20.44
C CYS A 31 8.27 36.59 21.62
N THR A 32 7.69 35.52 22.19
CA THR A 32 6.85 35.63 23.39
C THR A 32 7.61 36.23 24.58
N LYS A 33 8.87 35.81 24.78
CA LYS A 33 9.72 36.35 25.85
C LYS A 33 10.07 37.82 25.64
N LEU A 34 10.47 38.21 24.44
CA LEU A 34 10.83 39.59 24.10
C LEU A 34 9.66 40.55 24.36
N PHE A 35 8.46 40.20 23.89
CA PHE A 35 7.28 41.06 24.07
C PHE A 35 6.76 41.08 25.51
N SER A 36 6.93 40.00 26.28
CA SER A 36 6.57 39.99 27.70
C SER A 36 7.39 40.95 28.57
N GLN A 37 8.54 41.41 28.07
CA GLN A 37 9.39 42.42 28.74
C GLN A 37 9.04 43.87 28.36
N GLY A 38 7.97 44.09 27.59
CA GLY A 38 7.56 45.43 27.12
C GLY A 38 8.46 46.01 26.02
N ILE A 39 9.33 45.18 25.44
CA ILE A 39 10.24 45.56 24.35
C ILE A 39 9.60 45.16 23.01
N GLY A 40 9.25 46.15 22.19
CA GLY A 40 8.65 45.96 20.87
C GLY A 40 7.14 46.24 20.85
N GLY A 41 6.71 47.10 19.93
CA GLY A 41 5.31 47.49 19.79
C GLY A 41 4.47 46.50 18.98
N GLU A 42 3.16 46.73 18.93
CA GLU A 42 2.16 45.89 18.25
C GLU A 42 2.52 45.59 16.78
N GLN A 43 3.09 46.57 16.05
CA GLN A 43 3.54 46.35 14.67
C GLN A 43 4.71 45.36 14.54
N ALA A 44 5.61 45.31 15.53
CA ALA A 44 6.71 44.34 15.52
C ALA A 44 6.18 42.93 15.76
N GLN A 45 5.21 42.79 16.67
CA GLN A 45 4.54 41.52 16.95
C GLN A 45 3.79 40.99 15.72
N ALA A 46 2.98 41.82 15.06
CA ALA A 46 2.27 41.43 13.85
C ALA A 46 3.20 41.00 12.70
N LYS A 47 4.36 41.65 12.55
CA LYS A 47 5.37 41.26 11.55
C LYS A 47 6.01 39.91 11.89
N PHE A 48 6.31 39.66 13.16
CA PHE A 48 6.84 38.37 13.60
C PHE A 48 5.83 37.24 13.38
N ASP A 49 4.57 37.44 13.74
CA ASP A 49 3.50 36.46 13.52
C ASP A 49 3.33 36.14 12.03
N SER A 50 3.41 37.15 11.16
CA SER A 50 3.41 36.97 9.70
C SER A 50 4.59 36.11 9.24
N CYS A 51 5.81 36.40 9.67
CA CYS A 51 6.99 35.61 9.31
C CYS A 51 6.88 34.15 9.77
N LEU A 52 6.37 33.92 10.97
CA LEU A 52 6.16 32.57 11.52
C LEU A 52 5.08 31.81 10.74
N SER A 53 4.02 32.50 10.33
CA SER A 53 2.99 31.94 9.44
C SER A 53 3.57 31.54 8.09
N ASP A 54 4.41 32.39 7.49
CA ASP A 54 5.07 32.09 6.20
C ASP A 54 6.02 30.89 6.31
N LEU A 55 6.77 30.77 7.42
CA LEU A 55 7.62 29.61 7.68
C LEU A 55 6.81 28.31 7.81
N ALA A 56 5.65 28.34 8.47
CA ALA A 56 4.75 27.18 8.52
C ALA A 56 4.22 26.81 7.13
N ALA A 57 3.84 27.81 6.33
CA ALA A 57 3.38 27.59 4.97
C ALA A 57 4.46 26.95 4.09
N VAL A 58 5.72 27.37 4.22
CA VAL A 58 6.86 26.79 3.50
C VAL A 58 7.15 25.37 3.96
N SER A 59 7.11 25.08 5.26
CA SER A 59 7.29 23.71 5.78
C SER A 59 6.22 22.75 5.24
N ASN A 60 4.95 23.18 5.16
CA ASN A 60 3.90 22.40 4.53
C ASN A 60 4.18 22.13 3.05
N LYS A 61 4.62 23.14 2.29
CA LYS A 61 5.00 22.98 0.88
C LYS A 61 6.16 22.00 0.69
N PHE A 62 7.14 21.98 1.60
CA PHE A 62 8.20 20.97 1.55
C PHE A 62 7.68 19.56 1.79
N ARG A 63 6.76 19.38 2.73
CA ARG A 63 6.12 18.07 2.97
C ARG A 63 5.31 17.58 1.77
N ASP A 64 4.57 18.48 1.13
CA ASP A 64 3.83 18.16 -0.09
C ASP A 64 4.78 17.78 -1.24
N LEU A 65 5.85 18.55 -1.44
CA LEU A 65 6.91 18.25 -2.41
C LEU A 65 7.57 16.88 -2.17
N LEU A 66 7.83 16.53 -0.90
CA LEU A 66 8.38 15.23 -0.54
C LEU A 66 7.43 14.09 -0.92
N GLN A 67 6.14 14.24 -0.62
CA GLN A 67 5.13 13.24 -0.94
C GLN A 67 4.98 13.06 -2.46
N GLU A 68 4.98 14.15 -3.23
CA GLU A 68 4.96 14.14 -4.68
C GLU A 68 6.21 13.44 -5.24
N GLY A 69 7.40 13.82 -4.77
CA GLY A 69 8.66 13.21 -5.20
C GLY A 69 8.73 11.71 -4.92
N LEU A 70 8.29 11.26 -3.75
CA LEU A 70 8.23 9.84 -3.42
C LEU A 70 7.23 9.06 -4.29
N THR A 71 6.09 9.68 -4.61
CA THR A 71 5.08 9.09 -5.48
C THR A 71 5.59 8.93 -6.91
N GLU A 72 6.30 9.94 -7.42
CA GLU A 72 6.95 9.91 -8.73
C GLU A 72 8.06 8.86 -8.77
N LEU A 73 8.92 8.80 -7.75
CA LEU A 73 9.95 7.77 -7.64
C LEU A 73 9.35 6.35 -7.64
N ASN A 74 8.28 6.14 -6.87
CA ASN A 74 7.59 4.86 -6.81
C ASN A 74 7.04 4.47 -8.19
N SER A 75 6.50 5.43 -8.93
CA SER A 75 5.93 5.21 -10.26
C SER A 75 6.98 4.98 -11.35
N THR A 76 8.08 5.73 -11.31
CA THR A 76 9.07 5.79 -12.40
C THR A 76 10.20 4.79 -12.22
N ALA A 77 10.62 4.51 -10.98
CA ALA A 77 11.77 3.64 -10.71
C ALA A 77 11.39 2.31 -10.07
N ILE A 78 10.41 2.30 -9.16
CA ILE A 78 10.08 1.10 -8.37
C ILE A 78 9.09 0.21 -9.09
N LYS A 79 8.00 0.78 -9.60
CA LYS A 79 6.97 0.04 -10.35
C LYS A 79 7.53 -0.81 -11.50
N PRO A 80 8.46 -0.33 -12.35
CA PRO A 80 9.06 -1.15 -13.40
C PRO A 80 9.86 -2.37 -12.89
N GLN A 81 10.32 -2.36 -11.64
CA GLN A 81 11.01 -3.50 -11.02
C GLN A 81 10.01 -4.47 -10.38
N VAL A 82 9.03 -3.95 -9.65
CA VAL A 82 8.04 -4.74 -8.91
C VAL A 82 7.04 -5.43 -9.85
N GLN A 83 6.62 -4.75 -10.91
CA GLN A 83 5.58 -5.24 -11.81
C GLN A 83 5.96 -6.56 -12.51
N PRO A 84 7.18 -6.77 -13.04
CA PRO A 84 7.61 -8.07 -13.55
C PRO A 84 7.48 -9.20 -12.52
N TRP A 85 7.84 -8.97 -11.26
CA TRP A 85 7.74 -9.98 -10.20
C TRP A 85 6.29 -10.33 -9.84
N ILE A 86 5.37 -9.37 -9.96
CA ILE A 86 3.94 -9.64 -9.79
C ILE A 86 3.39 -10.36 -11.02
N ASN A 87 3.84 -10.00 -12.23
CA ASN A 87 3.37 -10.61 -13.47
C ASN A 87 3.74 -12.10 -13.60
N THR A 88 4.76 -12.59 -12.88
CA THR A 88 5.04 -14.04 -12.85
C THR A 88 3.90 -14.85 -12.22
N PHE A 89 3.04 -14.22 -11.42
CA PHE A 89 1.78 -14.84 -10.94
C PHE A 89 0.93 -15.38 -12.08
N LEU A 90 0.90 -14.69 -13.24
CA LEU A 90 0.12 -15.12 -14.41
C LEU A 90 0.66 -16.41 -15.06
N SER A 91 1.89 -16.80 -14.74
CA SER A 91 2.51 -18.03 -15.23
C SER A 91 2.33 -19.21 -14.28
N VAL A 92 1.81 -18.98 -13.08
CA VAL A 92 1.47 -20.04 -12.11
C VAL A 92 0.02 -20.45 -12.32
N SER A 93 -0.24 -21.76 -12.39
CA SER A 93 -1.62 -22.24 -12.51
C SER A 93 -2.32 -22.13 -11.16
N HIS A 94 -3.49 -21.50 -11.13
CA HIS A 94 -4.45 -21.61 -10.03
C HIS A 94 -5.68 -22.45 -10.43
N ASN A 95 -5.56 -23.22 -11.52
CA ASN A 95 -6.46 -24.32 -11.81
C ASN A 95 -5.67 -25.63 -11.66
N ILE A 96 -5.69 -26.17 -10.45
CA ILE A 96 -4.79 -27.23 -9.99
C ILE A 96 -5.54 -28.35 -9.29
N GLU A 97 -4.99 -29.56 -9.32
CA GLU A 97 -5.48 -30.70 -8.57
C GLU A 97 -4.64 -30.91 -7.29
N GLU A 98 -4.88 -32.00 -6.57
CA GLU A 98 -4.17 -32.27 -5.31
C GLU A 98 -2.68 -32.51 -5.52
N GLU A 99 -2.27 -33.09 -6.66
CA GLU A 99 -0.86 -33.35 -6.97
C GLU A 99 -0.09 -32.02 -7.09
N GLU A 100 -0.56 -31.08 -7.92
CA GLU A 100 0.13 -29.79 -8.07
C GLU A 100 0.03 -28.95 -6.79
N PHE A 101 -1.07 -29.07 -6.03
CA PHE A 101 -1.18 -28.40 -4.74
C PHE A 101 -0.11 -28.90 -3.74
N ASN A 102 0.11 -30.22 -3.68
CA ASN A 102 1.18 -30.80 -2.85
C ASN A 102 2.58 -30.38 -3.34
N ASP A 103 2.78 -30.30 -4.66
CA ASP A 103 4.03 -29.80 -5.24
C ASP A 103 4.31 -28.36 -4.84
N TYR A 104 3.26 -27.50 -4.82
CA TYR A 104 3.37 -26.10 -4.38
C TYR A 104 3.62 -25.97 -2.89
N GLU A 105 3.11 -26.89 -2.05
CA GLU A 105 3.45 -26.92 -0.62
C GLU A 105 4.92 -27.31 -0.38
N ALA A 106 5.47 -28.19 -1.22
CA ALA A 106 6.88 -28.58 -1.14
C ALA A 106 7.80 -27.49 -1.71
N ASN A 107 7.41 -26.88 -2.83
CA ASN A 107 8.19 -25.88 -3.56
C ASN A 107 7.27 -24.72 -3.97
N ASP A 108 7.28 -23.64 -3.20
CA ASP A 108 6.45 -22.47 -3.48
C ASP A 108 6.74 -21.90 -4.88
N PRO A 109 5.71 -21.74 -5.74
CA PRO A 109 5.92 -21.38 -7.13
C PRO A 109 6.11 -19.87 -7.36
N TRP A 110 5.83 -19.01 -6.35
CA TRP A 110 5.76 -17.57 -6.59
C TRP A 110 6.02 -16.69 -5.36
N VAL A 111 5.17 -16.78 -4.33
CA VAL A 111 5.10 -15.73 -3.29
C VAL A 111 6.40 -15.64 -2.49
N GLN A 112 7.09 -16.75 -2.24
CA GLN A 112 8.34 -16.74 -1.49
C GLN A 112 9.44 -16.01 -2.26
N GLN A 113 9.58 -16.30 -3.56
CA GLN A 113 10.55 -15.57 -4.40
C GLN A 113 10.16 -14.10 -4.55
N PHE A 114 8.87 -13.80 -4.64
CA PHE A 114 8.40 -12.41 -4.67
C PHE A 114 8.73 -11.67 -3.38
N ILE A 115 8.53 -12.28 -2.21
CA ILE A 115 8.92 -11.74 -0.91
C ILE A 115 10.43 -11.49 -0.85
N LEU A 116 11.27 -12.43 -1.28
CA LEU A 116 12.73 -12.25 -1.31
C LEU A 116 13.16 -11.05 -2.17
N ASN A 117 12.52 -10.86 -3.33
CA ASN A 117 12.80 -9.72 -4.20
C ASN A 117 12.42 -8.39 -3.51
N LEU A 118 11.27 -8.36 -2.81
CA LEU A 118 10.86 -7.21 -2.02
C LEU A 118 11.84 -6.95 -0.86
N GLU A 119 12.27 -7.98 -0.14
CA GLU A 119 13.22 -7.87 0.97
C GLU A 119 14.53 -7.24 0.55
N GLN A 120 15.10 -7.68 -0.57
CA GLN A 120 16.33 -7.11 -1.10
C GLN A 120 16.16 -5.62 -1.42
N GLN A 121 15.04 -5.26 -2.06
CA GLN A 121 14.75 -3.88 -2.42
C GLN A 121 14.49 -2.99 -1.19
N MET A 122 13.75 -3.51 -0.20
CA MET A 122 13.49 -2.87 1.09
C MET A 122 14.77 -2.62 1.87
N ALA A 123 15.70 -3.57 1.88
CA ALA A 123 16.99 -3.44 2.56
C ALA A 123 17.86 -2.32 1.96
N GLU A 124 17.90 -2.20 0.63
CA GLU A 124 18.61 -1.12 -0.06
C GLU A 124 18.08 0.27 0.35
N PHE A 125 16.76 0.40 0.41
CA PHE A 125 16.11 1.64 0.86
C PHE A 125 16.38 1.93 2.32
N LYS A 126 16.25 0.93 3.20
CA LYS A 126 16.45 1.11 4.64
C LYS A 126 17.87 1.58 4.98
N ALA A 127 18.87 1.14 4.22
CA ALA A 127 20.26 1.55 4.41
C ALA A 127 20.54 3.01 4.00
N SER A 128 19.71 3.60 3.13
CA SER A 128 19.98 4.88 2.48
C SER A 128 19.01 6.01 2.87
N LEU A 129 17.92 5.69 3.55
CA LEU A 129 16.82 6.61 3.84
C LEU A 129 16.69 6.95 5.32
N SER A 130 16.21 8.15 5.62
CA SER A 130 15.73 8.45 6.97
C SER A 130 14.51 7.58 7.29
N PRO A 131 14.22 7.29 8.57
CA PRO A 131 13.05 6.49 8.95
C PRO A 131 11.72 7.02 8.38
N VAL A 132 11.53 8.35 8.37
CA VAL A 132 10.30 9.00 7.87
C VAL A 132 10.12 8.77 6.37
N ILE A 133 11.19 8.93 5.59
CA ILE A 133 11.17 8.74 4.14
C ILE A 133 11.04 7.26 3.80
N TYR A 134 11.72 6.38 4.54
CA TYR A 134 11.59 4.94 4.40
C TYR A 134 10.14 4.49 4.63
N ASP A 135 9.52 4.86 5.75
CA ASP A 135 8.15 4.48 6.09
C ASP A 135 7.13 5.00 5.05
N SER A 136 7.33 6.22 4.55
CA SER A 136 6.49 6.78 3.49
C SER A 136 6.61 5.99 2.18
N LEU A 137 7.85 5.62 1.80
CA LEU A 137 8.12 4.84 0.61
C LEU A 137 7.60 3.40 0.71
N THR A 138 7.80 2.72 1.85
CA THR A 138 7.25 1.37 2.07
C THR A 138 5.71 1.41 2.02
N GLY A 139 5.10 2.48 2.53
CA GLY A 139 3.68 2.74 2.38
C GLY A 139 3.22 2.80 0.92
N LEU A 140 3.90 3.57 0.09
CA LEU A 140 3.60 3.67 -1.35
C LEU A 140 3.81 2.35 -2.09
N MET A 141 4.88 1.63 -1.78
CA MET A 141 5.16 0.32 -2.37
C MET A 141 4.13 -0.74 -1.97
N THR A 142 3.69 -0.75 -0.73
CA THR A 142 2.62 -1.63 -0.25
C THR A 142 1.33 -1.41 -1.05
N SER A 143 0.96 -0.14 -1.28
CA SER A 143 -0.21 0.20 -2.11
C SER A 143 -0.03 -0.22 -3.56
N LEU A 144 1.17 -0.04 -4.12
CA LEU A 144 1.51 -0.49 -5.48
C LEU A 144 1.35 -2.01 -5.61
N VAL A 145 1.88 -2.79 -4.67
CA VAL A 145 1.78 -4.25 -4.68
C VAL A 145 0.31 -4.69 -4.67
N ALA A 146 -0.52 -4.10 -3.80
CA ALA A 146 -1.93 -4.43 -3.74
C ALA A 146 -2.66 -4.15 -5.08
N VAL A 147 -2.43 -2.98 -5.68
CA VAL A 147 -3.06 -2.57 -6.95
C VAL A 147 -2.61 -3.45 -8.12
N GLU A 148 -1.31 -3.75 -8.22
CA GLU A 148 -0.78 -4.55 -9.32
C GLU A 148 -1.16 -6.03 -9.15
N LEU A 149 -1.18 -6.55 -7.91
CA LEU A 149 -1.62 -7.91 -7.63
C LEU A 149 -3.11 -8.10 -7.96
N GLU A 150 -3.98 -7.16 -7.57
CA GLU A 150 -5.40 -7.19 -7.95
C GLU A 150 -5.56 -7.27 -9.47
N ARG A 151 -4.75 -6.51 -10.22
CA ARG A 151 -4.80 -6.51 -11.68
C ARG A 151 -4.41 -7.85 -12.31
N VAL A 152 -3.42 -8.55 -11.76
CA VAL A 152 -3.03 -9.88 -12.29
C VAL A 152 -4.02 -10.96 -11.86
N VAL A 153 -4.55 -10.91 -10.64
CA VAL A 153 -5.60 -11.83 -10.17
C VAL A 153 -6.83 -11.75 -11.08
N LEU A 154 -7.26 -10.55 -11.47
CA LEU A 154 -8.37 -10.34 -12.40
C LEU A 154 -8.13 -10.88 -13.83
N LYS A 155 -6.91 -11.30 -14.15
CA LYS A 155 -6.54 -11.93 -15.42
C LYS A 155 -6.27 -13.44 -15.29
N SER A 156 -6.22 -13.95 -14.07
CA SER A 156 -5.97 -15.37 -13.79
C SER A 156 -7.26 -16.18 -13.81
N THR A 157 -7.11 -17.51 -13.79
CA THR A 157 -8.23 -18.47 -13.72
C THR A 157 -8.04 -19.36 -12.50
N PHE A 158 -9.14 -19.68 -11.83
CA PHE A 158 -9.12 -20.39 -10.56
C PHE A 158 -10.07 -21.60 -10.59
N ASN A 159 -9.72 -22.64 -9.85
CA ASN A 159 -10.67 -23.61 -9.30
C ASN A 159 -10.66 -23.53 -7.76
N ARG A 160 -11.34 -24.45 -7.06
CA ARG A 160 -11.43 -24.42 -5.59
C ARG A 160 -10.06 -24.53 -4.90
N LEU A 161 -9.19 -25.42 -5.37
CA LEU A 161 -7.86 -25.63 -4.79
C LEU A 161 -6.92 -24.47 -5.09
N GLY A 162 -6.95 -23.91 -6.30
CA GLY A 162 -6.17 -22.71 -6.59
C GLY A 162 -6.67 -21.46 -5.86
N GLY A 163 -7.96 -21.36 -5.55
CA GLY A 163 -8.47 -20.35 -4.62
C GLY A 163 -7.86 -20.50 -3.22
N LEU A 164 -7.69 -21.73 -2.75
CA LEU A 164 -7.03 -22.02 -1.46
C LEU A 164 -5.53 -21.69 -1.50
N GLN A 165 -4.86 -22.01 -2.60
CA GLN A 165 -3.46 -21.63 -2.84
C GLN A 165 -3.29 -20.11 -2.80
N PHE A 166 -4.14 -19.37 -3.52
CA PHE A 166 -4.11 -17.91 -3.52
C PHE A 166 -4.33 -17.30 -2.12
N ASP A 167 -5.22 -17.87 -1.31
CA ASP A 167 -5.40 -17.44 0.08
C ASP A 167 -4.12 -17.61 0.91
N LYS A 168 -3.39 -18.73 0.76
CA LYS A 168 -2.08 -18.94 1.40
C LYS A 168 -1.04 -17.93 0.94
N GLU A 169 -0.95 -17.70 -0.36
CA GLU A 169 -0.02 -16.75 -0.97
C GLU A 169 -0.30 -15.33 -0.46
N LEU A 170 -1.56 -14.89 -0.54
CA LEU A 170 -1.98 -13.56 -0.10
C LEU A 170 -1.70 -13.34 1.39
N ARG A 171 -2.02 -14.31 2.24
CA ARG A 171 -1.72 -14.21 3.68
C ARG A 171 -0.22 -14.12 3.96
N SER A 172 0.60 -14.88 3.25
CA SER A 172 2.06 -14.84 3.40
C SER A 172 2.63 -13.49 2.99
N LEU A 173 2.16 -12.94 1.87
CA LEU A 173 2.56 -11.61 1.40
C LEU A 173 2.14 -10.51 2.38
N ILE A 174 0.90 -10.54 2.89
CA ILE A 174 0.41 -9.59 3.89
C ILE A 174 1.22 -9.70 5.19
N ALA A 175 1.52 -10.92 5.64
CA ALA A 175 2.33 -11.14 6.83
C ALA A 175 3.70 -10.50 6.69
N TYR A 176 4.40 -10.75 5.58
CA TYR A 176 5.67 -10.11 5.27
C TYR A 176 5.56 -8.57 5.24
N LEU A 177 4.65 -8.02 4.44
CA LEU A 177 4.50 -6.56 4.29
C LEU A 177 4.15 -5.86 5.60
N THR A 178 3.48 -6.57 6.53
CA THR A 178 3.20 -6.06 7.88
C THR A 178 4.48 -5.92 8.71
N THR A 179 5.52 -6.73 8.47
CA THR A 179 6.79 -6.64 9.21
C THR A 179 7.65 -5.45 8.83
N VAL A 180 7.49 -4.92 7.61
CA VAL A 180 8.34 -3.85 7.06
C VAL A 180 7.71 -2.46 7.18
N THR A 181 6.52 -2.37 7.76
CA THR A 181 5.79 -1.10 7.93
C THR A 181 5.26 -0.97 9.35
N THR A 182 5.23 0.27 9.84
CA THR A 182 4.70 0.62 11.16
C THR A 182 3.18 0.82 11.15
N TRP A 183 2.56 0.91 9.96
CA TRP A 183 1.14 1.23 9.77
C TRP A 183 0.31 0.00 9.44
N THR A 184 -0.97 0.01 9.80
CA THR A 184 -1.86 -1.09 9.44
C THR A 184 -2.08 -1.15 7.92
N ILE A 185 -1.72 -2.26 7.28
CA ILE A 185 -1.92 -2.46 5.84
C ILE A 185 -3.28 -3.08 5.47
N ARG A 186 -4.10 -3.40 6.48
CA ARG A 186 -5.38 -4.10 6.32
C ARG A 186 -6.29 -3.44 5.29
N ASP A 187 -6.44 -2.11 5.33
CA ASP A 187 -7.33 -1.40 4.41
C ASP A 187 -6.80 -1.43 2.96
N LYS A 188 -5.47 -1.39 2.78
CA LYS A 188 -4.82 -1.50 1.45
C LYS A 188 -5.06 -2.86 0.78
N PHE A 189 -5.15 -3.93 1.58
CA PHE A 189 -5.38 -5.29 1.09
C PHE A 189 -6.84 -5.74 1.20
N ALA A 190 -7.75 -4.91 1.70
CA ALA A 190 -9.14 -5.31 1.96
C ALA A 190 -9.85 -5.85 0.71
N ARG A 191 -9.63 -5.23 -0.46
CA ARG A 191 -10.19 -5.69 -1.74
C ARG A 191 -9.65 -7.08 -2.13
N LEU A 192 -8.33 -7.27 -2.08
CA LEU A 192 -7.70 -8.58 -2.35
C LEU A 192 -8.17 -9.66 -1.37
N SER A 193 -8.29 -9.35 -0.08
CA SER A 193 -8.81 -10.31 0.90
C SER A 193 -10.27 -10.69 0.61
N GLN A 194 -11.11 -9.72 0.19
CA GLN A 194 -12.48 -10.00 -0.23
C GLN A 194 -12.54 -10.83 -1.52
N MET A 195 -11.61 -10.59 -2.46
CA MET A 195 -11.46 -11.44 -3.64
C MET A 195 -11.08 -12.87 -3.25
N ALA A 196 -10.13 -13.04 -2.34
CA ALA A 196 -9.73 -14.36 -1.83
C ALA A 196 -10.90 -15.09 -1.16
N THR A 197 -11.76 -14.38 -0.40
CA THR A 197 -13.01 -14.95 0.14
C THR A 197 -13.90 -15.48 -0.97
N ILE A 198 -14.15 -14.69 -2.03
CA ILE A 198 -14.99 -15.11 -3.17
C ILE A 198 -14.39 -16.32 -3.89
N LEU A 199 -13.08 -16.31 -4.13
CA LEU A 199 -12.37 -17.38 -4.82
C LEU A 199 -12.33 -18.69 -4.01
N ASN A 200 -12.59 -18.64 -2.69
CA ASN A 200 -12.65 -19.81 -1.80
C ASN A 200 -14.06 -20.37 -1.56
N LEU A 201 -15.11 -19.78 -2.14
CA LEU A 201 -16.46 -20.30 -2.02
C LEU A 201 -16.58 -21.70 -2.63
N GLU A 202 -17.39 -22.55 -2.04
CA GLU A 202 -17.73 -23.88 -2.58
C GLU A 202 -18.72 -23.77 -3.75
N ARG A 203 -19.60 -22.76 -3.71
CA ARG A 203 -20.63 -22.54 -4.75
C ARG A 203 -21.00 -21.07 -4.88
N VAL A 204 -21.48 -20.69 -6.08
CA VAL A 204 -21.84 -19.30 -6.42
C VAL A 204 -22.78 -18.64 -5.41
N THR A 205 -23.79 -19.37 -4.92
CA THR A 205 -24.82 -18.82 -4.01
C THR A 205 -24.33 -18.56 -2.60
N GLU A 206 -23.20 -19.16 -2.19
CA GLU A 206 -22.62 -18.98 -0.85
C GLU A 206 -22.19 -17.54 -0.59
N ILE A 207 -21.94 -16.74 -1.64
CA ILE A 207 -21.68 -15.31 -1.48
C ILE A 207 -22.81 -14.58 -0.74
N LEU A 208 -24.05 -15.07 -0.83
CA LEU A 208 -25.21 -14.48 -0.16
C LEU A 208 -25.14 -14.65 1.36
N ASP A 209 -24.36 -15.60 1.87
CA ASP A 209 -24.12 -15.80 3.31
C ASP A 209 -23.22 -14.70 3.89
N TYR A 210 -22.51 -13.95 3.04
CA TYR A 210 -21.60 -12.88 3.42
C TYR A 210 -22.02 -11.51 2.87
N TRP A 211 -23.11 -11.42 2.10
CA TRP A 211 -23.49 -10.21 1.36
C TRP A 211 -24.73 -9.53 1.92
N GLY A 212 -24.82 -8.21 1.76
CA GLY A 212 -25.98 -7.41 2.18
C GLY A 212 -26.24 -7.53 3.68
N ALA A 213 -27.45 -7.90 4.06
CA ALA A 213 -27.84 -8.06 5.47
C ALA A 213 -27.02 -9.13 6.22
N ASN A 214 -26.41 -10.08 5.49
CA ASN A 214 -25.63 -11.17 6.06
C ASN A 214 -24.12 -10.82 6.19
N SER A 215 -23.70 -9.61 5.83
CA SER A 215 -22.28 -9.23 5.90
C SER A 215 -21.71 -9.17 7.32
N GLY A 216 -22.58 -9.09 8.33
CA GLY A 216 -22.18 -8.95 9.72
C GLY A 216 -21.23 -7.74 9.88
N PRO A 217 -20.04 -7.90 10.48
CA PRO A 217 -19.08 -6.80 10.65
C PRO A 217 -18.29 -6.47 9.37
N LEU A 218 -18.35 -7.31 8.33
CA LEU A 218 -17.60 -7.10 7.10
C LEU A 218 -18.23 -5.97 6.28
N THR A 219 -17.44 -4.92 6.00
CA THR A 219 -17.83 -3.89 5.03
C THR A 219 -17.19 -4.20 3.67
N TRP A 220 -18.02 -4.56 2.70
CA TRP A 220 -17.55 -4.82 1.33
C TRP A 220 -16.98 -3.56 0.67
N ARG A 221 -15.82 -3.74 0.03
CA ARG A 221 -15.09 -2.74 -0.78
C ARG A 221 -15.21 -3.04 -2.28
N LEU A 222 -15.88 -4.14 -2.63
CA LEU A 222 -16.21 -4.53 -4.00
C LEU A 222 -17.67 -4.18 -4.27
N THR A 223 -17.92 -3.63 -5.45
CA THR A 223 -19.27 -3.40 -5.97
C THR A 223 -19.92 -4.73 -6.41
N PRO A 224 -21.26 -4.78 -6.56
CA PRO A 224 -21.94 -5.95 -7.14
C PRO A 224 -21.36 -6.42 -8.49
N ALA A 225 -20.90 -5.48 -9.33
CA ALA A 225 -20.29 -5.80 -10.61
C ALA A 225 -18.92 -6.47 -10.44
N GLU A 226 -18.08 -5.93 -9.56
CA GLU A 226 -16.77 -6.51 -9.24
C GLU A 226 -16.89 -7.88 -8.59
N VAL A 227 -17.87 -8.09 -7.70
CA VAL A 227 -18.14 -9.43 -7.12
C VAL A 227 -18.43 -10.44 -8.22
N ARG A 228 -19.29 -10.10 -9.19
CA ARG A 228 -19.58 -10.98 -10.33
C ARG A 228 -18.35 -11.21 -11.21
N GLN A 229 -17.51 -10.19 -11.40
CA GLN A 229 -16.26 -10.31 -12.14
C GLN A 229 -15.30 -11.30 -11.45
N VAL A 230 -15.17 -11.23 -10.12
CA VAL A 230 -14.30 -12.12 -9.35
C VAL A 230 -14.87 -13.55 -9.32
N LEU A 231 -16.19 -13.71 -9.15
CA LEU A 231 -16.85 -15.01 -9.26
C LEU A 231 -16.61 -15.67 -10.63
N ALA A 232 -16.56 -14.87 -11.70
CA ALA A 232 -16.31 -15.37 -13.05
C ALA A 232 -14.86 -15.84 -13.29
N LEU A 233 -13.93 -15.57 -12.36
CA LEU A 233 -12.58 -16.12 -12.41
C LEU A 233 -12.55 -17.61 -12.02
N ARG A 234 -13.58 -18.12 -11.34
CA ARG A 234 -13.75 -19.54 -11.00
C ARG A 234 -14.34 -20.31 -12.18
N MET A 235 -13.55 -21.17 -12.80
CA MET A 235 -13.95 -21.88 -14.01
C MET A 235 -15.09 -22.88 -13.79
N ASP A 236 -15.23 -23.37 -12.57
CA ASP A 236 -16.29 -24.26 -12.13
C ASP A 236 -17.61 -23.54 -11.78
N PHE A 237 -17.61 -22.19 -11.76
CA PHE A 237 -18.81 -21.39 -11.53
C PHE A 237 -19.50 -21.00 -12.85
N ARG A 238 -20.77 -21.38 -12.99
CA ARG A 238 -21.54 -21.13 -14.22
C ARG A 238 -21.94 -19.67 -14.35
N SER A 239 -21.77 -19.11 -15.55
CA SER A 239 -22.10 -17.71 -15.85
C SER A 239 -23.57 -17.36 -15.57
N GLU A 240 -24.49 -18.28 -15.84
CA GLU A 240 -25.92 -18.13 -15.61
C GLU A 240 -26.24 -17.95 -14.12
N ASP A 241 -25.57 -18.72 -13.27
CA ASP A 241 -25.79 -18.67 -11.82
C ASP A 241 -25.26 -17.35 -11.25
N ILE A 242 -24.09 -16.90 -11.73
CA ILE A 242 -23.50 -15.60 -11.34
C ILE A 242 -24.43 -14.44 -11.75
N LYS A 243 -25.01 -14.49 -12.95
CA LYS A 243 -25.95 -13.46 -13.45
C LYS A 243 -27.25 -13.43 -12.65
N ARG A 244 -27.70 -14.57 -12.12
CA ARG A 244 -28.94 -14.69 -11.34
C ARG A 244 -28.83 -14.20 -9.89
N LEU A 245 -27.62 -14.00 -9.37
CA LEU A 245 -27.40 -13.49 -8.02
C LEU A 245 -28.07 -12.12 -7.82
N ARG A 246 -28.73 -11.95 -6.68
CA ARG A 246 -29.29 -10.68 -6.22
C ARG A 246 -28.33 -10.08 -5.19
N LEU A 247 -27.42 -9.25 -5.67
CA LEU A 247 -26.41 -8.52 -4.90
C LEU A 247 -26.82 -7.05 -4.78
#